data_AF-A0A9D3XG70-F1
#
_entry.id   AF-A0A9D3XG70-F1
#
_cell.length_a   1.000
_cell.length_b   1.000
_cell.length_c   1.000
_cell.angle_alpha   90.00
_cell.angle_beta   90.00
_cell.angle_gamma   90.00
#
_symmetry.space_group_name_H-M   'P 1'
#
loop_
_entity.id
_entity.type
_entity.pdbx_description
1 polymer ?
#
loop_
_entity_poly.entity_id
_entity_poly.type
_entity_poly.pdbx_seq_one_letter_code
_entity_poly.pdbx_strand_id
1 'polypeptide(L)'
;MEPWAETGDEGENVRITAQLLKAKTGEFALESILLLKLRGLGISELGCLGECASLEWLDLSGNAISHLGPLAALKSLAVLNLSANRVGSLEPLGACESLQSLNVAGNLLRSLQQLQCLAGLRRLESLRLHDARARLSNPICASGAYRSALGDLLPGLKAIDGERLSGRGSELYQLCRDLDSSLERGGSGGAGSPEPPGAALPWVEEGYWERRPARRSSIMEEAYKQFNDVLQECRELSERAADTISQAERALSVRSDPSSYVF
;
A
#
# COMPACT_ATOMS: atom_id res chain seq x y z
N MET A 1 -0.97 1.37 -56.09
CA MET A 1 -0.22 1.99 -54.96
C MET A 1 -1.28 2.72 -54.16
N GLU A 2 -2.01 1.97 -53.33
CA GLU A 2 -3.11 2.50 -52.52
C GLU A 2 -2.57 2.77 -51.11
N PRO A 3 -2.90 3.92 -50.51
CA PRO A 3 -2.42 4.26 -49.17
C PRO A 3 -3.21 3.45 -48.14
N TRP A 4 -2.47 2.83 -47.22
CA TRP A 4 -3.03 2.20 -46.03
C TRP A 4 -3.81 3.23 -45.23
N ALA A 5 -5.13 3.08 -45.20
CA ALA A 5 -5.96 3.70 -44.17
C ALA A 5 -5.62 2.99 -42.86
N GLU A 6 -4.92 3.71 -41.98
CA GLU A 6 -4.82 3.38 -40.57
C GLU A 6 -6.24 3.21 -40.03
N THR A 7 -6.67 1.96 -39.85
CA THR A 7 -7.85 1.65 -39.03
C THR A 7 -7.49 2.06 -37.61
N GLY A 8 -7.94 3.25 -37.21
CA GLY A 8 -8.05 3.62 -35.82
C GLY A 8 -8.78 2.50 -35.10
N ASP A 9 -8.08 1.86 -34.18
CA ASP A 9 -8.63 0.92 -33.22
C ASP A 9 -9.59 1.74 -32.33
N GLU A 10 -10.82 1.90 -32.79
CA GLU A 10 -11.95 2.40 -32.03
C GLU A 10 -12.20 1.38 -30.92
N GLY A 11 -11.45 1.56 -29.82
CA GLY A 11 -11.43 0.66 -28.69
C GLY A 11 -12.85 0.28 -28.28
N GLU A 12 -13.16 -1.02 -28.38
CA GLU A 12 -14.39 -1.58 -27.88
C GLU A 12 -14.58 -1.10 -26.43
N ASN A 13 -15.60 -0.29 -26.19
CA ASN A 13 -15.96 0.13 -24.84
C ASN A 13 -16.46 -1.09 -24.08
N VAL A 14 -15.54 -1.79 -23.40
CA VAL A 14 -15.90 -2.97 -22.62
C VAL A 14 -16.68 -2.53 -21.39
N ARG A 15 -17.95 -2.95 -21.33
CA ARG A 15 -18.84 -2.70 -20.19
C ARG A 15 -18.93 -3.94 -19.31
N ILE A 16 -18.95 -3.74 -17.99
CA ILE A 16 -19.23 -4.82 -17.05
C ILE A 16 -20.70 -5.24 -17.17
N THR A 17 -20.93 -6.48 -17.59
CA THR A 17 -22.24 -7.12 -17.69
C THR A 17 -22.38 -8.25 -16.69
N ALA A 18 -23.61 -8.61 -16.33
CA ALA A 18 -23.86 -9.74 -15.44
C ALA A 18 -23.30 -11.06 -16.00
N GLN A 19 -23.27 -11.22 -17.33
CA GLN A 19 -22.65 -12.38 -17.98
C GLN A 19 -21.14 -12.43 -17.77
N LEU A 20 -20.45 -11.29 -17.90
CA LEU A 20 -19.02 -11.21 -17.63
C LEU A 20 -18.70 -11.55 -16.17
N LEU A 21 -19.50 -11.03 -15.23
CA LEU A 21 -19.34 -11.30 -13.81
C LEU A 21 -19.53 -12.80 -13.51
N LYS A 22 -20.64 -13.38 -13.98
CA LYS A 22 -20.93 -14.82 -13.84
C LYS A 22 -19.83 -15.70 -14.43
N ALA A 23 -19.30 -15.32 -15.61
CA ALA A 23 -18.23 -16.07 -16.26
C ALA A 23 -16.90 -16.00 -15.49
N LYS A 24 -16.63 -14.93 -14.74
CA LYS A 24 -15.39 -14.75 -13.97
C LYS A 24 -15.45 -15.33 -12.57
N THR A 25 -16.61 -15.26 -11.92
CA THR A 25 -16.77 -15.71 -10.52
C THR A 25 -17.34 -17.11 -10.40
N GLY A 26 -18.09 -17.59 -11.40
CA GLY A 26 -18.87 -18.83 -11.31
C GLY A 26 -20.12 -18.71 -10.43
N GLU A 27 -20.36 -17.55 -9.83
CA GLU A 27 -21.50 -17.27 -8.96
C GLU A 27 -22.75 -16.94 -9.79
N PHE A 28 -23.89 -17.49 -9.40
CA PHE A 28 -25.15 -17.26 -10.09
C PHE A 28 -25.84 -15.96 -9.65
N ALA A 29 -25.64 -15.56 -8.39
CA ALA A 29 -26.16 -14.34 -7.80
C ALA A 29 -25.04 -13.29 -7.73
N LEU A 30 -25.34 -12.05 -8.13
CA LEU A 30 -24.35 -10.96 -8.04
C LEU A 30 -24.10 -10.56 -6.58
N GLU A 31 -25.11 -10.72 -5.73
CA GLU A 31 -25.05 -10.40 -4.30
C GLU A 31 -24.11 -11.31 -3.50
N SER A 32 -23.77 -12.52 -3.99
CA SER A 32 -22.83 -13.43 -3.31
C SER A 32 -21.36 -13.14 -3.63
N ILE A 33 -21.08 -12.27 -4.60
CA ILE A 33 -19.71 -12.00 -5.04
C ILE A 33 -18.98 -11.16 -3.99
N LEU A 34 -18.01 -11.77 -3.30
CA LEU A 34 -17.15 -11.09 -2.31
C LEU A 34 -15.86 -10.52 -2.92
N LEU A 35 -15.30 -11.23 -3.91
CA LEU A 35 -14.01 -10.91 -4.51
C LEU A 35 -14.12 -10.90 -6.03
N LEU A 36 -13.64 -9.82 -6.65
CA LEU A 36 -13.68 -9.66 -8.10
C LEU A 36 -12.36 -9.11 -8.65
N LYS A 37 -11.77 -9.84 -9.61
CA LYS A 37 -10.53 -9.50 -10.31
C LYS A 37 -10.84 -9.26 -11.80
N LEU A 38 -10.79 -8.00 -12.22
CA LEU A 38 -11.07 -7.54 -13.58
C LEU A 38 -9.93 -6.65 -14.10
N ARG A 39 -8.69 -7.07 -13.89
CA ARG A 39 -7.49 -6.35 -14.32
C ARG A 39 -7.27 -6.46 -15.83
N GLY A 40 -6.95 -5.36 -16.50
CA GLY A 40 -6.43 -5.38 -17.87
C GLY A 40 -7.43 -5.81 -18.96
N LEU A 41 -8.73 -5.60 -18.74
CA LEU A 41 -9.78 -6.06 -19.65
C LEU A 41 -10.30 -4.95 -20.59
N GLY A 42 -9.68 -3.77 -20.60
CA GLY A 42 -10.14 -2.64 -21.42
C GLY A 42 -11.47 -2.05 -20.95
N ILE A 43 -11.87 -2.27 -19.70
CA ILE A 43 -13.16 -1.83 -19.18
C ILE A 43 -13.22 -0.29 -19.14
N SER A 44 -14.25 0.29 -19.72
CA SER A 44 -14.52 1.74 -19.62
C SER A 44 -15.76 2.04 -18.79
N GLU A 45 -16.73 1.12 -18.78
CA GLU A 45 -18.02 1.29 -18.08
C GLU A 45 -18.26 0.22 -17.02
N LEU A 46 -18.56 0.66 -15.79
CA LEU A 46 -18.78 -0.24 -14.65
C LEU A 46 -20.15 -0.93 -14.64
N GLY A 47 -21.10 -0.51 -15.49
CA GLY A 47 -22.37 -1.23 -15.73
C GLY A 47 -23.10 -1.68 -14.45
N CYS A 48 -23.39 -2.99 -14.37
CA CYS A 48 -24.14 -3.61 -13.27
C CYS A 48 -23.29 -3.89 -12.02
N LEU A 49 -22.06 -3.38 -11.93
CA LEU A 49 -21.18 -3.66 -10.80
C LEU A 49 -21.78 -3.22 -9.45
N GLY A 50 -22.60 -2.18 -9.44
CA GLY A 50 -23.29 -1.70 -8.23
C GLY A 50 -24.31 -2.69 -7.64
N GLU A 51 -24.69 -3.73 -8.37
CA GLU A 51 -25.59 -4.80 -7.87
C GLU A 51 -24.85 -5.81 -6.97
N CYS A 52 -23.52 -5.78 -6.93
CA CYS A 52 -22.71 -6.69 -6.11
C CYS A 52 -22.61 -6.20 -4.66
N ALA A 53 -23.73 -6.15 -3.94
CA ALA A 53 -23.85 -5.51 -2.62
C ALA A 53 -22.87 -6.04 -1.56
N SER A 54 -22.47 -7.31 -1.63
CA SER A 54 -21.53 -7.94 -0.69
C SER A 54 -20.07 -7.85 -1.11
N LEU A 55 -19.75 -7.13 -2.19
CA LEU A 55 -18.38 -7.07 -2.70
C LEU A 55 -17.44 -6.38 -1.69
N GLU A 56 -16.42 -7.10 -1.25
CA GLU A 56 -15.43 -6.62 -0.28
C GLU A 56 -14.10 -6.27 -0.94
N TRP A 57 -13.72 -7.00 -2.00
CA TRP A 57 -12.44 -6.86 -2.67
C TRP A 57 -12.61 -6.72 -4.18
N LEU A 58 -12.10 -5.63 -4.75
CA LEU A 58 -12.25 -5.30 -6.17
C LEU A 58 -10.94 -4.81 -6.78
N ASP A 59 -10.48 -5.49 -7.82
CA ASP A 59 -9.36 -5.07 -8.65
C ASP A 59 -9.82 -4.76 -10.07
N LEU A 60 -9.73 -3.48 -10.43
CA LEU A 60 -10.06 -2.91 -11.72
C LEU A 60 -8.81 -2.24 -12.34
N SER A 61 -7.61 -2.64 -11.94
CA SER A 61 -6.38 -2.03 -12.42
C SER A 61 -6.14 -2.23 -13.93
N GLY A 62 -5.48 -1.26 -14.56
CA GLY A 62 -5.10 -1.36 -15.98
C GLY A 62 -6.31 -1.36 -16.94
N ASN A 63 -7.34 -0.57 -16.64
CA ASN A 63 -8.52 -0.41 -17.49
C ASN A 63 -8.62 1.04 -18.00
N ALA A 64 -9.73 1.39 -18.65
CA ALA A 64 -9.99 2.72 -19.19
C ALA A 64 -11.11 3.48 -18.43
N ILE A 65 -11.29 3.17 -17.14
CA ILE A 65 -12.41 3.68 -16.34
C ILE A 65 -12.20 5.17 -16.02
N SER A 66 -13.23 5.98 -16.29
CA SER A 66 -13.29 7.41 -15.93
C SER A 66 -14.39 7.72 -14.92
N HIS A 67 -15.51 6.97 -14.95
CA HIS A 67 -16.68 7.20 -14.12
C HIS A 67 -16.86 6.10 -13.07
N LEU A 68 -16.95 6.49 -11.80
CA LEU A 68 -17.07 5.58 -10.65
C LEU A 68 -18.49 5.44 -10.09
N GLY A 69 -19.51 5.99 -10.78
CA GLY A 69 -20.88 6.08 -10.27
C GLY A 69 -21.43 4.77 -9.64
N PRO A 70 -21.33 3.61 -10.32
CA PRO A 70 -21.80 2.34 -9.77
C PRO A 70 -21.12 1.89 -8.48
N LEU A 71 -19.91 2.37 -8.17
CA LEU A 71 -19.21 2.01 -6.93
C LEU A 71 -19.89 2.60 -5.69
N ALA A 72 -20.67 3.68 -5.81
CA ALA A 72 -21.35 4.30 -4.67
C ALA A 72 -22.35 3.36 -3.96
N ALA A 73 -22.83 2.32 -4.65
CA ALA A 73 -23.72 1.31 -4.11
C ALA A 73 -22.98 0.24 -3.27
N LEU A 74 -21.65 0.13 -3.40
CA LEU A 74 -20.85 -0.93 -2.78
C LEU A 74 -20.44 -0.57 -1.36
N LYS A 75 -21.38 -0.70 -0.42
CA LYS A 75 -21.19 -0.33 1.00
C LYS A 75 -20.24 -1.26 1.77
N SER A 76 -20.11 -2.50 1.33
CA SER A 76 -19.24 -3.51 1.95
C SER A 76 -17.80 -3.48 1.41
N LEU A 77 -17.51 -2.64 0.41
CA LEU A 77 -16.21 -2.62 -0.24
C LEU A 77 -15.11 -2.17 0.71
N ALA A 78 -14.16 -3.06 0.99
CA ALA A 78 -13.04 -2.83 1.89
C ALA A 78 -11.74 -2.52 1.14
N VAL A 79 -11.51 -3.17 -0.01
CA VAL A 79 -10.28 -3.01 -0.79
C VAL A 79 -10.62 -2.72 -2.25
N LEU A 80 -10.10 -1.60 -2.75
CA LEU A 80 -10.30 -1.17 -4.12
C LEU A 80 -8.97 -0.81 -4.80
N ASN A 81 -8.70 -1.48 -5.92
CA ASN A 81 -7.59 -1.14 -6.81
C ASN A 81 -8.11 -0.57 -8.14
N LEU A 82 -7.88 0.71 -8.35
CA LEU A 82 -8.18 1.48 -9.57
C LEU A 82 -6.89 1.97 -10.24
N SER A 83 -5.73 1.41 -9.93
CA SER A 83 -4.46 1.86 -10.53
C SER A 83 -4.45 1.73 -12.06
N ALA A 84 -3.72 2.62 -12.75
CA ALA A 84 -3.66 2.68 -14.21
C ALA A 84 -5.07 2.73 -14.86
N ASN A 85 -5.82 3.79 -14.55
CA ASN A 85 -7.12 4.12 -15.15
C ASN A 85 -7.15 5.60 -15.54
N ARG A 86 -8.33 6.12 -15.92
CA ARG A 86 -8.54 7.52 -16.35
C ARG A 86 -9.43 8.29 -15.38
N VAL A 87 -9.36 7.96 -14.09
CA VAL A 87 -10.23 8.54 -13.07
C VAL A 87 -9.81 9.97 -12.75
N GLY A 88 -10.74 10.91 -12.94
CA GLY A 88 -10.57 12.32 -12.60
C GLY A 88 -11.38 12.78 -11.39
N SER A 89 -12.29 11.96 -10.87
CA SER A 89 -13.08 12.29 -9.67
C SER A 89 -13.30 11.04 -8.84
N LEU A 90 -13.16 11.18 -7.52
CA LEU A 90 -13.41 10.11 -6.55
C LEU A 90 -14.73 10.29 -5.79
N GLU A 91 -15.55 11.28 -6.16
CA GLU A 91 -16.78 11.63 -5.45
C GLU A 91 -17.68 10.41 -5.11
N PRO A 92 -17.90 9.43 -6.03
CA PRO A 92 -18.72 8.26 -5.72
C PRO A 92 -18.17 7.37 -4.59
N LEU A 93 -16.85 7.39 -4.33
CA LEU A 93 -16.21 6.59 -3.28
C LEU A 93 -16.50 7.13 -1.88
N GLY A 94 -16.97 8.38 -1.73
CA GLY A 94 -17.41 8.91 -0.45
C GLY A 94 -18.57 8.13 0.17
N ALA A 95 -19.30 7.35 -0.63
CA ALA A 95 -20.37 6.47 -0.17
C ALA A 95 -19.87 5.09 0.31
N CYS A 96 -18.61 4.70 0.07
CA CYS A 96 -18.06 3.39 0.43
C CYS A 96 -17.51 3.39 1.87
N GLU A 97 -18.41 3.41 2.86
CA GLU A 97 -18.07 3.58 4.29
C GLU A 97 -17.14 2.51 4.88
N SER A 98 -17.10 1.32 4.26
CA SER A 98 -16.24 0.20 4.71
C SER A 98 -14.84 0.22 4.11
N LEU A 99 -14.52 1.18 3.23
CA LEU A 99 -13.27 1.20 2.47
C LEU A 99 -12.07 1.42 3.40
N GLN A 100 -11.13 0.48 3.35
CA GLN A 100 -9.91 0.45 4.17
C GLN A 100 -8.65 0.70 3.36
N SER A 101 -8.61 0.20 2.12
CA SER A 101 -7.45 0.34 1.24
C SER A 101 -7.87 0.77 -0.15
N LEU A 102 -7.36 1.92 -0.59
CA LEU A 102 -7.60 2.49 -1.90
C LEU A 102 -6.29 2.69 -2.67
N ASN A 103 -6.19 2.08 -3.85
CA ASN A 103 -5.11 2.36 -4.79
C ASN A 103 -5.66 3.05 -6.04
N VAL A 104 -5.24 4.30 -6.26
CA VAL A 104 -5.59 5.12 -7.41
C VAL A 104 -4.34 5.61 -8.16
N ALA A 105 -3.19 4.95 -8.00
CA ALA A 105 -1.95 5.33 -8.67
C ALA A 105 -2.09 5.33 -10.21
N GLY A 106 -1.57 6.35 -10.89
CA GLY A 106 -1.64 6.45 -12.35
C GLY A 106 -3.05 6.75 -12.85
N ASN A 107 -3.70 7.75 -12.25
CA ASN A 107 -4.97 8.32 -12.67
C ASN A 107 -4.80 9.82 -12.98
N LEU A 108 -5.90 10.56 -13.14
CA LEU A 108 -5.94 11.95 -13.58
C LEU A 108 -6.30 12.94 -12.46
N LEU A 109 -5.91 12.64 -11.22
CA LEU A 109 -6.13 13.52 -10.06
C LEU A 109 -5.12 14.66 -10.04
N ARG A 110 -5.61 15.90 -10.12
CA ARG A 110 -4.84 17.14 -10.26
C ARG A 110 -4.79 18.00 -8.99
N SER A 111 -5.77 17.87 -8.10
CA SER A 111 -5.89 18.73 -6.92
C SER A 111 -6.39 17.98 -5.68
N LEU A 112 -6.08 18.52 -4.49
CA LEU A 112 -6.52 17.97 -3.21
C LEU A 112 -8.04 18.00 -3.04
N GLN A 113 -8.74 18.94 -3.70
CA GLN A 113 -10.20 19.02 -3.66
C GLN A 113 -10.86 17.73 -4.16
N GLN A 114 -10.25 17.04 -5.14
CA GLN A 114 -10.77 15.77 -5.67
C GLN A 114 -10.68 14.61 -4.66
N LEU A 115 -9.90 14.78 -3.59
CA LEU A 115 -9.73 13.79 -2.51
C LEU A 115 -10.61 14.10 -1.30
N GLN A 116 -11.27 15.26 -1.26
CA GLN A 116 -12.03 15.73 -0.10
C GLN A 116 -13.22 14.83 0.23
N CYS A 117 -13.79 14.14 -0.76
CA CYS A 117 -14.82 13.11 -0.57
C CYS A 117 -14.35 11.93 0.30
N LEU A 118 -13.04 11.66 0.36
CA LEU A 118 -12.48 10.58 1.18
C LEU A 118 -12.38 10.97 2.66
N ALA A 119 -12.49 12.25 3.02
CA ALA A 119 -12.39 12.73 4.40
C ALA A 119 -13.49 12.17 5.31
N GLY A 120 -14.63 11.77 4.74
CA GLY A 120 -15.70 11.10 5.48
C GLY A 120 -15.42 9.63 5.82
N LEU A 121 -14.41 9.00 5.21
CA LEU A 121 -14.14 7.57 5.32
C LEU A 121 -13.30 7.24 6.55
N ARG A 122 -13.95 6.96 7.67
CA ARG A 122 -13.30 6.69 8.97
C ARG A 122 -12.44 5.42 9.01
N ARG A 123 -12.71 4.47 8.11
CA ARG A 123 -12.02 3.18 8.03
C ARG A 123 -10.85 3.19 7.06
N LEU A 124 -10.62 4.27 6.31
CA LEU A 124 -9.57 4.33 5.31
C LEU A 124 -8.20 4.41 5.98
N GLU A 125 -7.41 3.34 5.86
CA GLU A 125 -6.09 3.22 6.49
C GLU A 125 -4.95 3.37 5.49
N SER A 126 -5.17 2.97 4.23
CA SER A 126 -4.14 2.99 3.19
C SER A 126 -4.64 3.68 1.93
N LEU A 127 -3.87 4.66 1.46
CA LEU A 127 -4.10 5.36 0.20
C LEU A 127 -2.83 5.34 -0.66
N ARG A 128 -2.96 4.96 -1.92
CA ARG A 128 -1.87 5.07 -2.91
C ARG A 128 -2.30 5.94 -4.08
N LEU A 129 -1.58 7.04 -4.29
CA LEU A 129 -1.70 7.99 -5.39
C LEU A 129 -0.49 7.93 -6.32
N HIS A 130 0.64 7.43 -5.83
CA HIS A 130 1.88 7.25 -6.56
C HIS A 130 2.44 5.83 -6.32
N ASP A 131 2.92 5.21 -7.39
CA ASP A 131 3.66 3.94 -7.36
C ASP A 131 4.90 4.08 -8.24
N ALA A 132 6.05 4.28 -7.59
CA ALA A 132 7.34 4.40 -8.26
C ALA A 132 7.76 3.11 -8.99
N ARG A 133 7.36 1.93 -8.49
CA ARG A 133 7.73 0.64 -9.08
C ARG A 133 6.98 0.41 -10.39
N ALA A 134 5.71 0.75 -10.41
CA ALA A 134 4.87 0.64 -11.60
C ALA A 134 4.97 1.87 -12.53
N ARG A 135 5.73 2.91 -12.14
CA ARG A 135 5.79 4.22 -12.83
C ARG A 135 4.42 4.86 -13.01
N LEU A 136 3.54 4.66 -12.05
CA LEU A 136 2.18 5.18 -12.04
C LEU A 136 2.12 6.38 -11.10
N SER A 137 1.76 7.55 -11.61
CA SER A 137 1.67 8.76 -10.81
C SER A 137 0.45 9.57 -11.19
N ASN A 138 -0.17 10.20 -10.20
CA ASN A 138 -1.18 11.23 -10.44
C ASN A 138 -0.51 12.60 -10.61
N PRO A 139 -1.11 13.54 -11.37
CA PRO A 139 -0.62 14.92 -11.46
C PRO A 139 -0.45 15.62 -10.10
N ILE A 140 -1.29 15.31 -9.11
CA ILE A 140 -1.18 15.86 -7.74
C ILE A 140 0.16 15.53 -7.07
N CYS A 141 0.76 14.39 -7.41
CA CYS A 141 2.02 13.93 -6.83
C CYS A 141 3.24 14.74 -7.29
N ALA A 142 3.09 15.60 -8.31
CA ALA A 142 4.13 16.53 -8.73
C ALA A 142 4.41 17.62 -7.68
N SER A 143 3.44 17.92 -6.80
CA SER A 143 3.62 18.88 -5.72
C SER A 143 4.25 18.20 -4.51
N GLY A 144 5.50 18.51 -4.15
CA GLY A 144 6.18 17.88 -2.99
C GLY A 144 5.44 18.00 -1.64
N ALA A 145 4.45 18.89 -1.53
CA ALA A 145 3.63 19.10 -0.34
C ALA A 145 2.35 18.24 -0.30
N TYR A 146 2.05 17.41 -1.33
CA TYR A 146 0.80 16.64 -1.34
C TYR A 146 0.71 15.66 -0.16
N ARG A 147 1.84 15.10 0.28
CA ARG A 147 1.87 14.12 1.38
C ARG A 147 1.54 14.74 2.73
N SER A 148 2.07 15.92 3.03
CA SER A 148 1.72 16.63 4.26
C SER A 148 0.25 17.07 4.24
N ALA A 149 -0.21 17.61 3.11
CA ALA A 149 -1.61 18.02 2.95
C ALA A 149 -2.59 16.83 3.04
N LEU A 150 -2.19 15.63 2.62
CA LEU A 150 -2.96 14.41 2.84
C LEU A 150 -3.04 14.03 4.31
N GLY A 151 -1.97 14.24 5.08
CA GLY A 151 -1.98 14.05 6.53
C GLY A 151 -2.99 14.96 7.22
N ASP A 152 -3.07 16.22 6.78
CA ASP A 152 -4.05 17.20 7.31
C ASP A 152 -5.49 16.86 6.89
N LEU A 153 -5.69 16.41 5.64
CA LEU A 153 -7.01 16.07 5.11
C LEU A 153 -7.54 14.74 5.66
N LEU A 154 -6.65 13.77 5.88
CA LEU A 154 -6.98 12.37 6.22
C LEU A 154 -6.10 11.90 7.41
N PRO A 155 -6.36 12.38 8.63
CA PRO A 155 -5.51 12.07 9.79
C PRO A 155 -5.54 10.59 10.21
N GLY A 156 -6.52 9.81 9.75
CA GLY A 156 -6.64 8.38 10.04
C GLY A 156 -5.75 7.47 9.19
N LEU A 157 -5.05 7.99 8.19
CA LEU A 157 -4.21 7.19 7.30
C LEU A 157 -2.97 6.63 8.02
N LYS A 158 -2.79 5.32 7.94
CA LYS A 158 -1.62 4.61 8.44
C LYS A 158 -0.52 4.50 7.38
N ALA A 159 -0.88 4.50 6.09
CA ALA A 159 0.07 4.38 4.99
C ALA A 159 -0.30 5.21 3.75
N ILE A 160 0.67 5.95 3.22
CA ILE A 160 0.56 6.72 1.97
C ILE A 160 1.63 6.23 0.98
N ASP A 161 1.20 5.85 -0.23
CA ASP A 161 2.09 5.42 -1.33
C ASP A 161 2.99 4.23 -0.98
N GLY A 162 2.50 3.36 -0.08
CA GLY A 162 3.24 2.20 0.40
C GLY A 162 4.21 2.49 1.55
N GLU A 163 4.34 3.75 1.96
CA GLU A 163 5.12 4.14 3.13
C GLU A 163 4.22 4.30 4.35
N ARG A 164 4.65 3.77 5.50
CA ARG A 164 3.92 3.89 6.76
C ARG A 164 4.12 5.29 7.36
N LEU A 165 3.01 5.94 7.70
CA LEU A 165 2.98 7.19 8.46
C LEU A 165 2.96 6.94 9.97
N SER A 166 2.33 5.85 10.42
CA SER A 166 2.16 5.55 11.85
C SER A 166 2.19 4.05 12.15
N GLY A 167 2.64 3.70 13.37
CA GLY A 167 2.68 2.34 13.92
C GLY A 167 4.05 1.89 14.42
N ARG A 168 4.11 0.81 15.22
CA ARG A 168 5.37 0.22 15.70
C ARG A 168 6.26 -0.12 14.48
N GLY A 169 7.40 0.57 14.35
CA GLY A 169 8.34 0.43 13.24
C GLY A 169 8.29 1.51 12.15
N SER A 170 7.31 2.43 12.14
CA SER A 170 7.32 3.58 11.21
C SER A 170 8.41 4.58 11.57
N GLU A 171 8.64 4.82 12.85
CA GLU A 171 9.73 5.68 13.34
C GLU A 171 11.11 5.12 12.96
N LEU A 172 11.31 3.80 13.10
CA LEU A 172 12.56 3.14 12.73
C LEU A 172 12.79 3.18 11.21
N TYR A 173 11.74 2.95 10.41
CA TYR A 173 11.83 3.09 8.95
C TYR A 173 12.09 4.53 8.52
N GLN A 174 11.42 5.52 9.12
CA GLN A 174 11.68 6.94 8.85
C GLN A 174 13.12 7.31 9.23
N LEU A 175 13.59 6.85 10.39
CA LEU A 175 14.97 7.08 10.83
C LEU A 175 15.99 6.43 9.89
N CYS A 176 15.75 5.19 9.43
CA CYS A 176 16.58 4.55 8.39
C CYS A 176 16.57 5.35 7.08
N ARG A 177 15.40 5.82 6.63
CA ARG A 177 15.31 6.63 5.40
C ARG A 177 15.99 8.00 5.54
N ASP A 178 15.86 8.65 6.68
CA ASP A 178 16.49 9.93 6.96
C ASP A 178 18.02 9.77 6.99
N LEU A 179 18.52 8.65 7.52
CA LEU A 179 19.93 8.26 7.44
C LEU A 179 20.36 8.04 5.98
N ASP A 180 19.61 7.26 5.19
CA ASP A 180 19.92 7.01 3.77
C ASP A 180 19.96 8.31 2.96
N SER A 181 18.95 9.18 3.13
CA SER A 181 18.90 10.47 2.44
C SER A 181 20.03 11.42 2.87
N SER A 182 20.47 11.33 4.12
CA SER A 182 21.63 12.09 4.63
C SER A 182 22.94 11.54 4.06
N LEU A 183 23.04 10.23 3.86
CA LEU A 183 24.18 9.58 3.19
C LEU A 183 24.26 9.97 1.71
N GLU A 184 23.13 10.02 1.01
CA GLU A 184 23.09 10.47 -0.40
C GLU A 184 23.47 11.94 -0.56
N ARG A 185 23.06 12.82 0.38
CA ARG A 185 23.49 14.23 0.39
C ARG A 185 24.98 14.41 0.69
N GLY A 186 25.61 13.46 1.36
CA GLY A 186 27.06 13.44 1.57
C GLY A 186 27.88 12.98 0.36
N GLY A 187 27.25 12.41 -0.67
CA GLY A 187 27.91 11.88 -1.88
C GLY A 187 27.81 12.75 -3.13
N SER A 188 26.97 13.81 -3.12
CA SER A 188 26.78 14.69 -4.29
C SER A 188 27.69 15.93 -4.22
N GLY A 189 28.99 15.71 -4.24
CA GLY A 189 30.02 16.74 -4.35
C GLY A 189 30.93 16.50 -5.56
N GLY A 190 30.40 16.70 -6.77
CA GLY A 190 31.13 17.06 -8.00
C GLY A 190 32.16 16.07 -8.59
N ALA A 191 31.88 15.56 -9.80
CA ALA A 191 32.83 15.55 -10.93
C ALA A 191 32.16 14.91 -12.16
N GLY A 192 32.21 15.60 -13.30
CA GLY A 192 31.78 15.07 -14.60
C GLY A 192 32.71 13.95 -15.09
N SER A 193 32.18 13.12 -15.99
CA SER A 193 32.99 12.25 -16.85
C SER A 193 33.68 13.12 -17.93
N PRO A 194 34.91 12.81 -18.40
CA PRO A 194 35.15 11.56 -19.15
C PRO A 194 36.52 10.86 -18.94
N GLU A 195 36.62 9.65 -19.52
CA GLU A 195 37.79 8.78 -19.83
C GLU A 195 38.28 7.71 -18.81
N PRO A 196 38.52 6.45 -19.26
CA PRO A 196 39.30 5.42 -18.56
C PRO A 196 40.67 5.16 -19.25
N PRO A 197 41.54 4.28 -18.72
CA PRO A 197 42.13 4.22 -17.40
C PRO A 197 43.66 4.35 -17.51
N GLY A 198 44.30 5.19 -16.70
CA GLY A 198 45.75 5.33 -16.72
C GLY A 198 46.31 5.96 -15.46
N ALA A 199 46.83 5.10 -14.58
CA ALA A 199 47.62 5.42 -13.39
C ALA A 199 46.93 6.25 -12.30
N ALA A 200 46.72 5.62 -11.14
CA ALA A 200 46.33 6.31 -9.91
C ALA A 200 47.35 7.41 -9.57
N LEU A 201 46.87 8.63 -9.38
CA LEU A 201 47.70 9.78 -9.01
C LEU A 201 48.14 9.68 -7.53
N PRO A 202 49.33 10.19 -7.18
CA PRO A 202 50.02 9.91 -5.92
C PRO A 202 49.55 10.74 -4.72
N TRP A 203 48.42 11.45 -4.83
CA TRP A 203 47.85 12.29 -3.76
C TRP A 203 46.74 11.60 -2.96
N VAL A 204 46.47 10.32 -3.23
CA VAL A 204 45.52 9.53 -2.46
C VAL A 204 46.26 8.97 -1.24
N GLU A 205 45.97 9.51 -0.06
CA GLU A 205 46.49 8.96 1.20
C GLU A 205 46.16 7.46 1.33
N GLU A 206 47.11 6.65 1.79
CA GLU A 206 46.88 5.26 2.13
C GLU A 206 45.74 5.19 3.16
N GLY A 207 44.63 4.55 2.80
CA GLY A 207 43.41 4.50 3.61
C GLY A 207 42.21 5.27 3.06
N TYR A 208 42.34 6.04 1.97
CA TYR A 208 41.19 6.71 1.34
C TYR A 208 40.09 5.72 0.90
N TRP A 209 40.50 4.54 0.43
CA TRP A 209 39.61 3.44 0.03
C TRP A 209 39.25 2.48 1.16
N GLU A 210 39.80 2.68 2.35
CA GLU A 210 39.37 1.91 3.52
C GLU A 210 38.02 2.46 3.99
N ARG A 211 37.10 1.54 4.32
CA ARG A 211 35.82 1.93 4.93
C ARG A 211 36.13 2.74 6.18
N ARG A 212 35.88 4.05 6.13
CA ARG A 212 35.94 4.92 7.31
C ARG A 212 35.21 4.20 8.44
N PRO A 213 35.85 3.95 9.60
CA PRO A 213 35.18 3.29 10.70
C PRO A 213 33.89 4.06 10.94
N ALA A 214 32.77 3.36 10.88
CA ALA A 214 31.45 3.95 11.01
C ALA A 214 31.51 4.91 12.19
N ARG A 215 31.29 6.21 11.96
CA ARG A 215 31.20 7.18 13.04
C ARG A 215 30.21 6.57 14.02
N ARG A 216 30.69 6.19 15.21
CA ARG A 216 29.88 5.61 16.29
C ARG A 216 28.83 6.66 16.62
N SER A 217 27.72 6.60 15.90
CA SER A 217 26.59 7.48 16.06
C SER A 217 25.91 6.97 17.32
N SER A 218 25.93 7.79 18.37
CA SER A 218 25.21 7.51 19.62
C SER A 218 23.77 7.08 19.37
N ILE A 219 23.16 7.58 18.28
CA ILE A 219 21.83 7.24 17.81
C ILE A 219 21.73 5.77 17.39
N MET A 220 22.74 5.21 16.72
CA MET A 220 22.72 3.81 16.28
C MET A 220 22.90 2.86 17.48
N GLU A 221 23.70 3.27 18.46
CA GLU A 221 23.93 2.51 19.70
C GLU A 221 22.68 2.51 20.59
N GLU A 222 21.99 3.66 20.67
CA GLU A 222 20.73 3.81 21.39
C GLU A 222 19.59 3.04 20.72
N ALA A 223 19.49 3.07 19.38
CA ALA A 223 18.55 2.26 18.63
C ALA A 223 18.80 0.74 18.78
N TYR A 224 20.08 0.32 18.77
CA TYR A 224 20.44 -1.08 18.98
C TYR A 224 20.11 -1.56 20.41
N LYS A 225 20.29 -0.68 21.40
CA LYS A 225 19.91 -0.96 22.79
C LYS A 225 18.39 -1.11 22.93
N GLN A 226 17.63 -0.16 22.42
CA GLN A 226 16.16 -0.20 22.45
C GLN A 226 15.61 -1.46 21.75
N PHE A 227 16.21 -1.86 20.63
CA PHE A 227 15.80 -3.07 19.93
C PHE A 227 16.06 -4.35 20.75
N ASN A 228 17.21 -4.46 21.42
CA ASN A 228 17.50 -5.60 22.28
C ASN A 228 16.62 -5.63 23.52
N ASP A 229 16.31 -4.48 24.12
CA ASP A 229 15.42 -4.39 25.28
C ASP A 229 14.01 -4.92 24.92
N VAL A 230 13.48 -4.54 23.74
CA VAL A 230 12.20 -5.04 23.24
C VAL A 230 12.23 -6.54 22.97
N LEU A 231 13.31 -7.06 22.38
CA LEU A 231 13.46 -8.50 22.16
C LEU A 231 13.47 -9.29 23.47
N GLN A 232 14.08 -8.73 24.51
CA GLN A 232 14.12 -9.35 25.82
C GLN A 232 12.75 -9.36 26.49
N GLU A 233 12.01 -8.24 26.41
CA GLU A 233 10.63 -8.16 26.90
C GLU A 233 9.70 -9.16 26.18
N CYS A 234 9.86 -9.34 24.86
CA CYS A 234 9.10 -10.34 24.12
C CYS A 234 9.40 -11.78 24.58
N ARG A 235 10.66 -12.10 24.91
CA ARG A 235 11.05 -13.42 25.42
C ARG A 235 10.44 -13.66 26.80
N GLU A 236 10.52 -12.69 27.70
CA GLU A 236 9.91 -12.78 29.04
C GLU A 236 8.40 -12.98 28.96
N LEU A 237 7.72 -12.27 28.06
CA LEU A 237 6.28 -12.44 27.83
C LEU A 237 5.95 -13.84 27.29
N SER A 238 6.79 -14.38 26.40
CA SER A 238 6.62 -15.74 25.87
C SER A 238 6.79 -16.80 26.96
N GLU A 239 7.76 -16.63 27.87
CA GLU A 239 7.98 -17.55 28.98
C GLU A 239 6.82 -17.51 29.98
N ARG A 240 6.34 -16.31 30.34
CA ARG A 240 5.15 -16.14 31.18
C ARG A 240 3.90 -16.76 30.57
N ALA A 241 3.73 -16.64 29.25
CA ALA A 241 2.63 -17.27 28.54
C ALA A 241 2.75 -18.81 28.57
N ALA A 242 3.96 -19.36 28.36
CA ALA A 242 4.19 -20.80 28.46
C ALA A 242 3.95 -21.36 29.87
N ASP A 243 4.35 -20.61 30.90
CA ASP A 243 4.13 -20.99 32.31
C ASP A 243 2.64 -20.99 32.67
N THR A 244 1.89 -19.97 32.23
CA THR A 244 0.45 -19.88 32.49
C THR A 244 -0.32 -20.98 31.76
N ILE A 245 0.06 -21.32 30.53
CA ILE A 245 -0.48 -22.47 29.80
C ILE A 245 -0.19 -23.78 30.55
N SER A 246 1.05 -23.99 30.98
CA SER A 246 1.45 -25.20 31.73
C SER A 246 0.70 -25.33 33.06
N GLN A 247 0.46 -24.22 33.76
CA GLN A 247 -0.34 -24.21 34.98
C GLN A 247 -1.82 -24.53 34.70
N ALA A 248 -2.39 -24.00 33.63
CA ALA A 248 -3.75 -24.29 33.22
C ALA A 248 -3.93 -25.77 32.82
N GLU A 249 -2.97 -26.35 32.09
CA GLU A 249 -2.96 -27.76 31.71
C GLU A 249 -2.89 -28.68 32.94
N ARG A 250 -2.05 -28.36 33.94
CA ARG A 250 -2.00 -29.10 35.21
C ARG A 250 -3.30 -28.99 36.01
N ALA A 251 -3.93 -27.81 36.03
CA ALA A 251 -5.22 -27.64 36.72
C ALA A 251 -6.35 -28.43 36.03
N LEU A 252 -6.29 -28.58 34.71
CA LEU A 252 -7.22 -29.38 33.93
C LEU A 252 -6.97 -30.89 34.09
N SER A 253 -5.70 -31.33 34.17
CA SER A 253 -5.37 -32.76 34.36
C SER A 253 -5.75 -33.28 35.75
N VAL A 254 -5.65 -32.44 36.79
CA VAL A 254 -6.10 -32.81 38.16
C VAL A 254 -7.63 -32.95 38.24
N ARG A 255 -8.38 -32.25 37.38
CA ARG A 255 -9.84 -32.39 37.31
C ARG A 255 -10.32 -33.60 36.50
N SER A 256 -9.45 -34.24 35.72
CA SER A 256 -9.81 -35.41 34.92
C SER A 256 -9.57 -36.76 35.59
N ASP A 257 -9.13 -36.79 36.86
CA ASP A 257 -8.97 -38.06 37.59
C ASP A 257 -10.33 -38.68 37.94
N PRO A 258 -10.72 -39.85 37.36
CA PRO A 258 -12.04 -40.44 37.54
C PRO A 258 -12.26 -41.09 38.92
N SER A 259 -11.30 -41.03 39.84
CA SER A 259 -11.29 -41.79 41.09
C SER A 259 -11.93 -41.08 42.30
N SER A 260 -12.58 -39.92 42.12
CA SER A 260 -13.19 -39.17 43.22
C SER A 260 -14.73 -39.15 43.25
N TYR A 261 -15.41 -39.81 42.31
CA TYR A 261 -16.86 -40.04 42.42
C TYR A 261 -17.13 -41.32 43.22
N VAL A 262 -17.07 -41.22 44.55
CA VAL A 262 -17.71 -42.18 45.45
C VAL A 262 -19.18 -41.75 45.61
N PHE A 263 -20.09 -42.60 45.14
CA PHE A 263 -21.54 -42.50 45.36
C PHE A 263 -21.91 -42.79 46.81
#